data_AF-A0AAN8FT88-F1
#
_entry.id   AF-A0AAN8FT88-F1
#
_cell.length_a   1.000
_cell.length_b   1.000
_cell.length_c   1.000
_cell.angle_alpha   90.00
_cell.angle_beta   90.00
_cell.angle_gamma   90.00
#
_symmetry.space_group_name_H-M   'P 1'
#
loop_
_entity.id
_entity.type
_entity.pdbx_description
1 polymer ?
#
loop_
_entity_poly.entity_id
_entity_poly.type
_entity_poly.pdbx_seq_one_letter_code
_entity_poly.pdbx_strand_id
1 'polypeptide(L)'
;TEKAYILNLKILAKFLIDIEFSDAACACRLDNSIHGVFKRQLQSNRNLVFDSSFTDPIIYDEITISATSISEYGDCYEKTGQSYVFGLKRMGRPLCYRCVTPILRSPNILQLAHQQEANAEPALCHFDGRFALEYDLKGAELNCDMDSGSEVHNCQSSSILAVKFRNCSFPDFDMSLKCIGSFRGSNGSRYIVVSNEESEEYRCGLLTTSSDYTHSIYFSRDSLCDALTKDGAFETYTLKPVQSERVITPCQFPNWVRGEYDTLTVTADWLEYAQIGQGTVAVISRCVHISEDRLLVYSETK
;
A
#
# COMPACT_ATOMS: atom_id res chain seq x y z
N THR A 1 -70.61 -41.96 16.85
CA THR A 1 -69.38 -41.37 16.27
C THR A 1 -68.20 -41.96 17.00
N GLU A 2 -67.21 -42.38 16.22
CA GLU A 2 -65.87 -42.88 16.59
C GLU A 2 -65.71 -44.11 17.49
N LYS A 3 -65.12 -45.13 16.85
CA LYS A 3 -64.54 -46.35 17.41
C LYS A 3 -63.10 -46.05 17.87
N ALA A 4 -62.76 -46.59 19.04
CA ALA A 4 -61.51 -47.25 19.49
C ALA A 4 -60.19 -46.96 18.71
N TYR A 5 -59.02 -46.80 19.36
CA TYR A 5 -58.38 -47.79 20.22
C TYR A 5 -57.25 -47.17 21.09
N ILE A 6 -57.09 -47.70 22.30
CA ILE A 6 -55.91 -47.52 23.17
C ILE A 6 -54.71 -48.23 22.51
N LEU A 7 -53.61 -47.53 22.20
CA LEU A 7 -52.31 -48.19 22.03
C LEU A 7 -51.10 -47.25 22.30
N ASN A 8 -50.43 -47.57 23.40
CA ASN A 8 -48.99 -47.48 23.64
C ASN A 8 -48.28 -46.10 23.63
N LEU A 9 -48.26 -45.57 24.85
CA LEU A 9 -47.24 -44.78 25.52
C LEU A 9 -45.79 -45.35 25.35
N LYS A 10 -45.23 -45.41 24.14
CA LYS A 10 -43.81 -45.78 23.89
C LYS A 10 -43.11 -45.07 22.70
N ILE A 11 -43.71 -44.03 22.10
CA ILE A 11 -43.13 -43.35 20.91
C ILE A 11 -42.75 -41.87 21.16
N LEU A 12 -42.88 -41.36 22.39
CA LEU A 12 -42.42 -40.00 22.72
C LEU A 12 -41.01 -39.92 23.33
N ALA A 13 -40.32 -41.06 23.51
CA ALA A 13 -38.95 -41.13 24.01
C ALA A 13 -37.92 -41.41 22.89
N LYS A 14 -38.24 -41.07 21.63
CA LYS A 14 -37.33 -41.21 20.47
C LYS A 14 -37.18 -39.92 19.64
N PHE A 15 -37.55 -38.79 20.24
CA PHE A 15 -37.19 -37.44 19.81
C PHE A 15 -36.25 -36.74 20.81
N LEU A 16 -35.57 -37.55 21.63
CA LEU A 16 -34.29 -37.22 22.25
C LEU A 16 -33.22 -37.94 21.42
N ILE A 17 -33.08 -37.50 20.18
CA ILE A 17 -31.97 -37.85 19.30
C ILE A 17 -31.11 -36.60 19.24
N ASP A 18 -29.94 -36.71 19.87
CA ASP A 18 -28.70 -36.04 19.50
C ASP A 18 -28.74 -34.51 19.36
N ILE A 19 -28.86 -33.83 20.50
CA ILE A 19 -28.08 -32.60 20.71
C ILE A 19 -27.35 -32.78 22.04
N GLU A 20 -26.51 -33.82 22.12
CA GLU A 20 -25.30 -33.68 22.92
C GLU A 20 -24.51 -32.56 22.26
N PHE A 21 -24.40 -31.48 23.03
CA PHE A 21 -23.64 -30.28 22.77
C PHE A 21 -22.18 -30.64 22.42
N SER A 22 -21.96 -31.02 21.17
CA SER A 22 -20.67 -30.85 20.51
C SER A 22 -20.50 -29.39 20.10
N ASP A 23 -20.77 -28.45 21.01
CA ASP A 23 -20.15 -27.12 20.94
C ASP A 23 -18.74 -27.25 21.53
N ALA A 24 -17.92 -28.05 20.85
CA ALA A 24 -16.56 -27.61 20.60
C ALA A 24 -16.71 -26.37 19.72
N ALA A 25 -16.98 -25.23 20.37
CA ALA A 25 -17.13 -23.94 19.77
C ALA A 25 -16.04 -23.78 18.72
N CYS A 26 -16.43 -23.77 17.44
CA CYS A 26 -15.64 -23.16 16.39
C CYS A 26 -15.56 -21.68 16.74
N ALA A 27 -14.72 -21.35 17.72
CA ALA A 27 -14.37 -19.98 18.05
C ALA A 27 -13.98 -19.33 16.74
N CYS A 28 -14.56 -18.17 16.43
CA CYS A 28 -14.11 -17.44 15.27
C CYS A 28 -12.61 -17.17 15.44
N ARG A 29 -11.80 -17.82 14.61
CA ARG A 29 -10.34 -17.70 14.64
C ARG A 29 -9.86 -16.87 13.47
N LEU A 30 -9.06 -15.87 13.80
CA LEU A 30 -8.36 -15.03 12.85
C LEU A 30 -7.23 -15.82 12.20
N ASP A 31 -6.96 -15.51 10.93
CA ASP A 31 -5.87 -16.14 10.18
C ASP A 31 -4.53 -15.88 10.86
N ASN A 32 -3.68 -16.91 10.97
CA ASN A 32 -2.37 -16.78 11.61
C ASN A 32 -1.45 -15.78 10.89
N SER A 33 -1.68 -15.55 9.59
CA SER A 33 -0.92 -14.58 8.80
C SER A 33 -1.12 -13.11 9.22
N ILE A 34 -2.18 -12.82 9.98
CA ILE A 34 -2.48 -11.46 10.46
C ILE A 34 -2.30 -11.31 11.97
N HIS A 35 -1.77 -12.32 12.66
CA HIS A 35 -1.49 -12.24 14.10
C HIS A 35 -0.24 -11.40 14.34
N GLY A 36 -0.28 -10.58 15.39
CA GLY A 36 0.86 -9.76 15.78
C GLY A 36 0.45 -8.44 16.42
N VAL A 37 1.46 -7.60 16.62
CA VAL A 37 1.30 -6.24 17.13
C VAL A 37 1.56 -5.29 15.97
N PHE A 38 0.57 -4.45 15.68
CA PHE A 38 0.61 -3.45 14.61
C PHE A 38 0.54 -2.05 15.21
N LYS A 39 1.27 -1.09 14.64
CA LYS A 39 1.15 0.33 15.02
C LYS A 39 0.05 0.99 14.20
N ARG A 40 -0.81 1.76 14.85
CA ARG A 40 -1.81 2.62 14.21
C ARG A 40 -1.66 4.04 14.73
N GLN A 41 -1.67 5.02 13.85
CA GLN A 41 -1.71 6.41 14.28
C GLN A 41 -3.07 6.77 14.89
N LEU A 42 -3.05 7.39 16.07
CA LEU A 42 -4.25 7.97 16.67
C LEU A 42 -4.64 9.24 15.90
N GLN A 43 -5.91 9.34 15.50
CA GLN A 43 -6.46 10.64 15.14
C GLN A 43 -6.47 11.49 16.42
N SER A 44 -5.67 12.56 16.46
CA SER A 44 -5.75 13.55 17.54
C SER A 44 -7.19 14.06 17.61
N ASN A 45 -7.90 13.69 18.68
CA ASN A 45 -9.18 14.31 19.00
C ASN A 45 -8.92 15.81 19.14
N ARG A 46 -9.49 16.61 18.23
CA ARG A 46 -9.44 18.09 18.19
C ARG A 46 -10.12 18.76 19.39
N ASN A 47 -9.87 18.31 20.62
CA ASN A 47 -10.47 18.86 21.84
C ASN A 47 -9.46 19.20 22.94
N LEU A 48 -8.15 19.06 22.69
CA LEU A 48 -7.15 19.59 23.60
C LEU A 48 -6.59 20.89 23.01
N VAL A 49 -7.20 21.99 23.41
CA VAL A 49 -6.68 23.34 23.24
C VAL A 49 -5.37 23.40 24.03
N PHE A 50 -4.25 23.16 23.37
CA PHE A 50 -2.94 23.56 23.85
C PHE A 50 -2.35 24.59 22.90
N ASP A 51 -1.64 25.52 23.53
CA ASP A 51 -1.18 26.79 23.00
C ASP A 51 -0.42 26.65 21.67
N SER A 52 -0.60 27.68 20.83
CA SER A 52 -0.28 27.85 19.42
C SER A 52 1.21 27.77 19.02
N SER A 53 2.06 27.10 19.79
CA SER A 53 3.51 26.98 19.53
C SER A 53 4.07 25.56 19.53
N PHE A 54 3.27 24.54 19.86
CA PHE A 54 3.71 23.14 19.78
C PHE A 54 2.88 22.38 18.74
N THR A 55 3.58 21.97 17.68
CA THR A 55 3.09 21.01 16.69
C THR A 55 2.68 19.72 17.40
N ASP A 56 1.41 19.35 17.36
CA ASP A 56 0.90 18.11 18.00
C ASP A 56 1.79 16.91 17.62
N PRO A 57 2.33 16.15 18.58
CA PRO A 57 3.17 15.00 18.27
C PRO A 57 2.36 13.92 17.56
N ILE A 58 2.99 13.26 16.58
CA ILE A 58 2.42 12.07 15.94
C ILE A 58 2.49 10.94 16.97
N ILE A 59 1.33 10.49 17.45
CA ILE A 59 1.24 9.41 18.44
C ILE A 59 0.69 8.16 17.77
N TYR A 60 1.42 7.07 17.93
CA TYR A 60 1.02 5.73 17.51
C TYR A 60 0.51 4.93 18.72
N ASP A 61 -0.52 4.14 18.49
CA ASP A 61 -1.08 3.16 19.41
C ASP A 61 -0.85 1.75 18.88
N GLU A 62 -0.74 0.78 19.79
CA GLU A 62 -0.51 -0.62 19.45
C GLU A 62 -1.83 -1.39 19.36
N ILE A 63 -2.08 -1.98 18.20
CA ILE A 63 -3.17 -2.90 17.96
C ILE A 63 -2.62 -4.32 18.01
N THR A 64 -3.08 -5.09 19.00
CA THR A 64 -2.77 -6.52 19.06
C THR A 64 -3.87 -7.32 18.38
N ILE A 65 -3.46 -8.20 17.47
CA ILE A 65 -4.33 -9.16 16.79
C ILE A 65 -3.97 -10.54 17.30
N SER A 66 -4.88 -11.11 18.08
CA SER A 66 -4.76 -12.45 18.64
C SER A 66 -5.46 -13.48 17.75
N ALA A 67 -5.45 -14.74 18.16
CA ALA A 67 -6.20 -15.78 17.47
C ALA A 67 -7.71 -15.53 17.44
N THR A 68 -8.28 -14.77 18.38
CA THR A 68 -9.73 -14.63 18.54
C THR A 68 -10.19 -13.20 18.79
N SER A 69 -9.31 -12.19 18.74
CA SER A 69 -9.68 -10.80 19.04
C SER A 69 -8.73 -9.79 18.40
N ILE A 70 -9.23 -8.56 18.24
CA ILE A 70 -8.42 -7.38 17.91
C ILE A 70 -8.67 -6.33 19.00
N SER A 71 -7.61 -5.79 19.62
CA SER A 71 -7.68 -4.97 20.86
C SER A 71 -8.78 -3.91 20.88
N GLU A 72 -9.09 -3.27 19.76
CA GLU A 72 -10.11 -2.21 19.67
C GLU A 72 -11.47 -2.68 19.11
N TYR A 73 -11.49 -3.77 18.34
CA TYR A 73 -12.72 -4.29 17.73
C TYR A 73 -13.43 -5.32 18.62
N GLY A 74 -12.71 -5.90 19.57
CA GLY A 74 -13.22 -6.90 20.51
C GLY A 74 -12.99 -8.33 20.04
N ASP A 75 -13.80 -9.23 20.57
CA ASP A 75 -13.70 -10.66 20.30
C ASP A 75 -14.35 -11.00 18.96
N CYS A 76 -13.81 -11.97 18.22
CA CYS A 76 -14.44 -12.45 17.01
C CYS A 76 -15.59 -13.41 17.35
N TYR A 77 -16.74 -13.17 16.73
CA TYR A 77 -17.94 -13.99 16.88
C TYR A 77 -18.11 -14.92 15.69
N GLU A 78 -17.91 -14.41 14.48
CA GLU A 78 -18.18 -15.16 13.25
C GLU A 78 -17.23 -14.77 12.12
N LYS A 79 -16.88 -15.74 11.29
CA LYS A 79 -16.16 -15.53 10.02
C LYS A 79 -17.11 -15.77 8.86
N THR A 80 -17.26 -14.79 7.98
CA THR A 80 -18.07 -14.88 6.77
C THR A 80 -17.20 -14.58 5.55
N GLY A 81 -16.75 -15.62 4.85
CA GLY A 81 -15.80 -15.48 3.74
C GLY A 81 -14.44 -14.96 4.21
N GLN A 82 -14.03 -13.79 3.70
CA GLN A 82 -12.80 -13.09 4.12
C GLN A 82 -13.04 -12.06 5.24
N SER A 83 -14.29 -11.85 5.63
CA SER A 83 -14.67 -10.86 6.64
C SER A 83 -14.94 -11.52 7.99
N TYR A 84 -14.76 -10.75 9.05
CA TYR A 84 -14.92 -11.17 10.44
C TYR A 84 -15.89 -10.24 11.15
N VAL A 85 -16.81 -10.81 11.92
CA VAL A 85 -17.73 -10.08 12.78
C VAL A 85 -17.13 -10.04 14.17
N PHE A 86 -16.74 -8.85 14.60
CA PHE A 86 -16.22 -8.59 15.94
C PHE A 86 -17.29 -7.99 16.83
N GLY A 87 -17.29 -8.37 18.11
CA GLY A 87 -18.19 -7.82 19.12
C GLY A 87 -17.39 -7.20 20.27
N LEU A 88 -17.65 -5.92 20.54
CA LEU A 88 -17.05 -5.21 21.66
C LEU A 88 -18.11 -4.94 22.73
N LYS A 89 -17.90 -5.46 23.94
CA LYS A 89 -18.74 -5.18 25.10
C LYS A 89 -18.13 -4.05 25.92
N ARG A 90 -18.82 -2.90 25.98
CA ARG A 90 -18.46 -1.79 26.89
C ARG A 90 -19.37 -1.79 28.11
N MET A 91 -18.82 -1.48 29.28
CA MET A 91 -19.57 -1.42 30.54
C MET A 91 -20.81 -0.52 30.38
N GLY A 92 -22.00 -1.07 30.68
CA GLY A 92 -23.28 -0.33 30.62
C GLY A 92 -23.85 -0.08 29.22
N ARG A 93 -23.28 -0.67 28.15
CA ARG A 93 -23.80 -0.55 26.77
C ARG A 93 -24.10 -1.93 26.16
N PRO A 94 -25.07 -2.02 25.22
CA PRO A 94 -25.30 -3.26 24.47
C PRO A 94 -24.05 -3.64 23.67
N LEU A 95 -23.88 -4.94 23.40
CA LEU A 95 -22.80 -5.46 22.55
C LEU A 95 -22.87 -4.81 21.16
N CYS A 96 -21.77 -4.18 20.75
CA CYS A 96 -21.65 -3.56 19.42
C CYS A 96 -20.93 -4.54 18.50
N TYR A 97 -21.58 -4.92 17.40
CA TYR A 97 -20.99 -5.76 16.36
C TYR A 97 -20.48 -4.92 15.19
N ARG A 98 -19.32 -5.28 14.66
CA ARG A 98 -18.71 -4.65 13.47
C ARG A 98 -18.19 -5.72 12.53
N CYS A 99 -18.45 -5.55 11.23
CA CYS A 99 -17.89 -6.39 10.19
C CYS A 99 -16.60 -5.75 9.66
N VAL A 100 -15.50 -6.49 9.72
CA VAL A 100 -14.17 -6.03 9.33
C VAL A 100 -13.54 -7.06 8.41
N THR A 101 -12.97 -6.59 7.30
CA THR A 101 -12.22 -7.40 6.35
C THR A 101 -10.74 -7.05 6.49
N PRO A 102 -9.94 -7.86 7.21
CA PRO A 102 -8.51 -7.69 7.26
C PRO A 102 -7.92 -8.05 5.90
N ILE A 103 -7.29 -7.06 5.26
CA ILE A 103 -6.60 -7.20 3.98
C ILE A 103 -5.12 -7.00 4.26
N LEU A 104 -4.34 -8.08 4.16
CA LEU A 104 -2.89 -8.01 4.26
C LEU A 104 -2.35 -7.37 2.97
N ARG A 105 -1.91 -6.12 3.05
CA ARG A 105 -1.37 -5.36 1.90
C ARG A 105 0.09 -5.71 1.64
N SER A 106 0.83 -6.06 2.68
CA SER A 106 2.21 -6.55 2.66
C SER A 106 2.46 -7.36 3.94
N PRO A 107 3.59 -8.07 4.09
CA PRO A 107 3.88 -8.85 5.31
C PRO A 107 3.73 -8.08 6.63
N ASN A 108 3.90 -6.76 6.61
CA ASN A 108 3.88 -5.92 7.81
C ASN A 108 2.74 -4.88 7.81
N ILE A 109 1.79 -4.96 6.86
CA ILE A 109 0.73 -3.95 6.74
C ILE A 109 -0.61 -4.63 6.61
N LEU A 110 -1.43 -4.36 7.59
CA LEU A 110 -2.79 -4.81 7.63
C LEU A 110 -3.73 -3.62 7.45
N GLN A 111 -4.51 -3.66 6.36
CA GLN A 111 -5.64 -2.76 6.21
C GLN A 111 -6.88 -3.44 6.79
N LEU A 112 -7.49 -2.82 7.80
CA LEU A 112 -8.79 -3.26 8.32
C LEU A 112 -9.90 -2.54 7.54
N ALA A 113 -10.35 -3.14 6.44
CA ALA A 113 -11.41 -2.58 5.62
C ALA A 113 -12.77 -2.83 6.30
N HIS A 114 -13.46 -1.75 6.64
CA HIS A 114 -14.92 -1.77 6.81
C HIS A 114 -15.50 -1.73 5.41
N GLN A 115 -16.58 -2.47 5.13
CA GLN A 115 -17.11 -2.67 3.76
C GLN A 115 -16.99 -1.43 2.84
N GLN A 116 -15.86 -1.34 2.14
CA GLN A 116 -15.69 -0.75 0.83
C GLN A 116 -14.34 -1.24 0.24
N GLU A 117 -14.50 -2.17 -0.70
CA GLU A 117 -13.61 -2.57 -1.80
C GLU A 117 -12.20 -3.14 -1.51
N ALA A 118 -12.10 -4.43 -1.85
CA ALA A 118 -10.91 -5.27 -1.81
C ALA A 118 -10.19 -5.28 -3.16
N ASN A 119 -8.86 -5.17 -3.12
CA ASN A 119 -7.87 -5.88 -3.95
C ASN A 119 -6.49 -5.25 -3.67
N ALA A 120 -5.55 -6.06 -3.19
CA ALA A 120 -4.23 -5.61 -2.77
C ALA A 120 -3.13 -6.39 -3.49
N GLU A 121 -2.48 -5.73 -4.44
CA GLU A 121 -1.15 -6.11 -4.90
C GLU A 121 -0.08 -5.48 -4.00
N PRO A 122 1.16 -6.03 -3.97
CA PRO A 122 2.28 -5.41 -3.28
C PRO A 122 2.43 -3.93 -3.67
N ALA A 123 2.66 -3.07 -2.67
CA ALA A 123 2.64 -1.63 -2.84
C ALA A 123 3.85 -1.12 -3.62
N LEU A 124 3.68 -0.96 -4.92
CA LEU A 124 4.60 -0.22 -5.78
C LEU A 124 4.45 1.28 -5.53
N CYS A 125 5.52 2.05 -5.74
CA CYS A 125 5.42 3.52 -5.71
C CYS A 125 4.60 4.08 -6.89
N HIS A 126 4.29 3.26 -7.91
CA HIS A 126 3.53 3.59 -9.12
C HIS A 126 4.15 4.66 -10.03
N PHE A 127 5.46 4.87 -9.92
CA PHE A 127 6.29 5.57 -10.88
C PHE A 127 7.68 4.94 -10.83
N ASP A 128 8.37 4.89 -11.98
CA ASP A 128 9.68 4.27 -12.12
C ASP A 128 10.64 5.19 -12.88
N GLY A 129 11.89 5.24 -12.44
CA GLY A 129 12.96 5.97 -13.12
C GLY A 129 13.85 6.81 -12.20
N ARG A 130 14.53 7.77 -12.82
CA ARG A 130 15.38 8.77 -12.17
C ARG A 130 14.83 10.15 -12.47
N PHE A 131 14.63 10.94 -11.43
CA PHE A 131 13.96 12.22 -11.48
C PHE A 131 14.81 13.30 -10.83
N ALA A 132 14.80 14.50 -11.41
CA ALA A 132 15.24 15.70 -10.74
C ALA A 132 14.16 16.09 -9.73
N LEU A 133 14.60 16.53 -8.55
CA LEU A 133 13.74 16.83 -7.42
C LEU A 133 13.68 18.33 -7.17
N GLU A 134 12.45 18.86 -7.20
CA GLU A 134 12.10 20.10 -6.53
C GLU A 134 11.30 19.76 -5.27
N TYR A 135 11.67 20.39 -4.17
CA TYR A 135 11.16 20.11 -2.82
C TYR A 135 10.68 21.40 -2.16
N ASP A 136 9.50 21.35 -1.55
CA ASP A 136 8.93 22.45 -0.78
C ASP A 136 8.27 21.94 0.50
N LEU A 137 8.68 22.51 1.64
CA LEU A 137 8.06 22.25 2.94
C LEU A 137 7.17 23.42 3.33
N LYS A 138 5.85 23.20 3.36
CA LYS A 138 4.91 24.27 3.68
C LYS A 138 5.05 24.72 5.13
N GLY A 139 5.22 26.02 5.32
CA GLY A 139 5.34 26.65 6.63
C GLY A 139 6.77 26.74 7.16
N ALA A 140 7.77 26.36 6.38
CA ALA A 140 9.18 26.57 6.67
C ALA A 140 9.91 27.13 5.45
N GLU A 141 11.05 27.82 5.65
CA GLU A 141 11.96 28.23 4.55
C GLU A 141 12.89 27.07 4.12
N LEU A 142 12.35 25.85 4.07
CA LEU A 142 13.07 24.64 3.70
C LEU A 142 12.62 24.19 2.31
N ASN A 143 13.48 24.41 1.31
CA ASN A 143 13.19 24.13 -0.09
C ASN A 143 14.43 23.67 -0.87
N CYS A 144 14.18 23.06 -2.03
CA CYS A 144 15.18 22.75 -3.04
C CYS A 144 14.63 23.06 -4.43
N ASP A 145 15.36 23.84 -5.20
CA ASP A 145 15.02 24.13 -6.58
C ASP A 145 15.32 22.94 -7.51
N MET A 146 14.64 22.88 -8.66
CA MET A 146 14.80 21.81 -9.65
C MET A 146 16.25 21.65 -10.16
N ASP A 147 17.02 22.73 -10.17
CA ASP A 147 18.41 22.77 -10.67
C ASP A 147 19.45 22.56 -9.55
N SER A 148 19.01 22.26 -8.33
CA SER A 148 19.89 22.04 -7.16
C SER A 148 20.81 20.82 -7.30
N GLY A 149 20.48 19.92 -8.22
CA GLY A 149 21.13 18.61 -8.38
C GLY A 149 20.55 17.54 -7.47
N SER A 150 19.47 17.86 -6.75
CA SER A 150 18.69 16.90 -5.96
C SER A 150 17.99 15.89 -6.87
N GLU A 151 17.97 14.62 -6.46
CA GLU A 151 17.43 13.54 -7.27
C GLU A 151 16.59 12.54 -6.47
N VAL A 152 15.60 11.96 -7.13
CA VAL A 152 14.85 10.80 -6.64
C VAL A 152 14.95 9.68 -7.65
N HIS A 153 15.26 8.47 -7.19
CA HIS A 153 15.22 7.31 -8.07
C HIS A 153 14.74 6.06 -7.34
N ASN A 154 14.19 5.12 -8.08
CA ASN A 154 13.79 3.81 -7.58
C ASN A 154 14.45 2.64 -8.34
N CYS A 155 15.56 2.91 -9.04
CA CYS A 155 16.24 1.94 -9.90
C CYS A 155 16.71 0.66 -9.19
N GLN A 156 16.93 0.70 -7.86
CA GLN A 156 17.34 -0.47 -7.09
C GLN A 156 16.14 -1.36 -6.69
N SER A 157 14.96 -0.75 -6.50
CA SER A 157 13.72 -1.42 -6.13
C SER A 157 12.54 -0.51 -6.42
N SER A 158 11.54 -1.01 -7.14
CA SER A 158 10.28 -0.29 -7.43
C SER A 158 9.45 0.04 -6.18
N SER A 159 9.84 -0.50 -5.01
CA SER A 159 9.23 -0.24 -3.69
C SER A 159 10.05 0.69 -2.80
N ILE A 160 11.21 1.20 -3.25
CA ILE A 160 12.06 2.08 -2.46
C ILE A 160 12.41 3.32 -3.28
N LEU A 161 12.10 4.49 -2.75
CA LEU A 161 12.52 5.79 -3.27
C LEU A 161 13.80 6.20 -2.55
N ALA A 162 14.91 6.22 -3.27
CA ALA A 162 16.14 6.84 -2.81
C ALA A 162 16.07 8.33 -3.15
N VAL A 163 16.17 9.18 -2.13
CA VAL A 163 16.07 10.63 -2.24
C VAL A 163 17.42 11.22 -1.84
N LYS A 164 17.99 12.07 -2.69
CA LYS A 164 19.25 12.77 -2.42
C LYS A 164 19.03 14.25 -2.52
N PHE A 165 19.25 14.95 -1.42
CA PHE A 165 19.19 16.40 -1.36
C PHE A 165 20.58 16.98 -1.55
N ARG A 166 20.71 17.91 -2.50
CA ARG A 166 21.97 18.57 -2.84
C ARG A 166 21.70 20.06 -3.03
N ASN A 167 22.55 20.91 -2.46
CA ASN A 167 22.49 22.38 -2.61
C ASN A 167 21.10 22.98 -2.30
N CYS A 168 20.43 22.46 -1.29
CA CYS A 168 19.15 22.98 -0.80
C CYS A 168 19.36 24.11 0.22
N SER A 169 18.27 24.68 0.76
CA SER A 169 18.36 25.63 1.87
C SER A 169 18.82 24.99 3.20
N PHE A 170 19.06 23.68 3.20
CA PHE A 170 19.54 22.87 4.32
C PHE A 170 20.71 21.97 3.88
N PRO A 171 21.48 21.37 4.82
CA PRO A 171 22.63 20.54 4.49
C PRO A 171 22.29 19.34 3.61
N ASP A 172 23.20 18.97 2.72
CA ASP A 172 23.08 17.78 1.89
C ASP A 172 22.89 16.53 2.75
N PHE A 173 21.87 15.74 2.41
CA PHE A 173 21.63 14.44 3.03
C PHE A 173 20.93 13.50 2.06
N ASP A 174 21.05 12.20 2.35
CA ASP A 174 20.41 11.13 1.59
C ASP A 174 19.43 10.43 2.51
N MET A 175 18.26 10.07 1.99
CA MET A 175 17.27 9.29 2.73
C MET A 175 16.59 8.27 1.82
N SER A 176 15.90 7.32 2.44
CA SER A 176 15.13 6.31 1.73
C SER A 176 13.69 6.26 2.24
N LEU A 177 12.74 6.28 1.30
CA LEU A 177 11.32 6.11 1.58
C LEU A 177 10.87 4.79 0.98
N LYS A 178 10.43 3.89 1.84
CA LYS A 178 9.88 2.61 1.41
C LYS A 178 8.40 2.78 1.14
N CYS A 179 7.96 2.43 -0.06
CA CYS A 179 6.55 2.39 -0.42
C CYS A 179 5.94 1.13 0.20
N ILE A 180 5.01 1.37 1.11
CA ILE A 180 4.38 0.34 1.92
C ILE A 180 2.90 0.18 1.54
N GLY A 181 2.26 1.21 0.97
CA GLY A 181 0.88 1.14 0.47
C GLY A 181 0.68 1.89 -0.84
N SER A 182 -0.20 1.41 -1.70
CA SER A 182 -0.86 2.26 -2.70
C SER A 182 -2.30 1.82 -2.94
N PHE A 183 -3.19 2.80 -3.06
CA PHE A 183 -4.61 2.56 -3.32
C PHE A 183 -5.25 3.78 -4.00
N ARG A 184 -6.44 3.59 -4.58
CA ARG A 184 -7.26 4.68 -5.09
C ARG A 184 -8.30 5.07 -4.03
N GLY A 185 -8.47 6.37 -3.80
CA GLY A 185 -9.53 6.90 -2.94
C GLY A 185 -10.89 6.92 -3.64
N SER A 186 -11.93 7.27 -2.89
CA SER A 186 -13.31 7.40 -3.39
C SER A 186 -13.46 8.44 -4.51
N ASN A 187 -12.58 9.44 -4.52
CA ASN A 187 -12.48 10.47 -5.57
C ASN A 187 -11.71 10.01 -6.83
N GLY A 188 -11.23 8.76 -6.87
CA GLY A 188 -10.40 8.23 -7.96
C GLY A 188 -8.93 8.64 -7.88
N SER A 189 -8.54 9.51 -6.95
CA SER A 189 -7.15 9.94 -6.75
C SER A 189 -6.30 8.78 -6.23
N ARG A 190 -5.02 8.76 -6.61
CA ARG A 190 -4.08 7.73 -6.16
C ARG A 190 -3.33 8.20 -4.93
N TYR A 191 -3.38 7.38 -3.88
CA TYR A 191 -2.63 7.57 -2.66
C TYR A 191 -1.51 6.53 -2.58
N ILE A 192 -0.38 6.94 -2.02
CA ILE A 192 0.74 6.09 -1.63
C ILE A 192 0.96 6.25 -0.13
N VAL A 193 1.50 5.23 0.51
CA VAL A 193 1.93 5.29 1.91
C VAL A 193 3.39 4.93 1.93
N VAL A 194 4.20 5.79 2.54
CA VAL A 194 5.64 5.60 2.65
C VAL A 194 6.05 5.49 4.11
N SER A 195 7.08 4.70 4.37
CA SER A 195 7.76 4.65 5.66
C SER A 195 9.20 5.12 5.51
N ASN A 196 9.64 5.97 6.42
CA ASN A 196 11.05 6.25 6.62
C ASN A 196 11.56 5.39 7.79
N GLU A 197 12.47 4.44 7.51
CA GLU A 197 13.01 3.55 8.54
C GLU A 197 13.94 4.30 9.51
N GLU A 198 14.57 5.39 9.07
CA GLU A 198 15.50 6.18 9.91
C GLU A 198 14.76 7.07 10.92
N SER A 199 13.65 7.70 10.52
CA SER A 199 12.83 8.53 11.43
C SER A 199 11.70 7.77 12.11
N GLU A 200 11.48 6.50 11.77
CA GLU A 200 10.32 5.68 12.19
C GLU A 200 8.95 6.32 11.86
N GLU A 201 8.91 7.20 10.84
CA GLU A 201 7.71 7.93 10.45
C GLU A 201 6.99 7.30 9.27
N TYR A 202 5.67 7.42 9.28
CA TYR A 202 4.78 7.00 8.21
C TYR A 202 4.03 8.18 7.66
N ARG A 203 4.05 8.34 6.34
CA ARG A 203 3.39 9.45 5.65
C ARG A 203 2.48 8.94 4.55
N CYS A 204 1.32 9.59 4.40
CA CYS A 204 0.49 9.40 3.22
C CYS A 204 0.87 10.43 2.15
N GLY A 205 0.95 9.99 0.90
CA GLY A 205 1.21 10.85 -0.25
C GLY A 205 0.06 10.77 -1.25
N LEU A 206 -0.41 11.92 -1.73
CA LEU A 206 -1.29 12.01 -2.89
C LEU A 206 -0.42 12.12 -4.15
N LEU A 207 -0.50 11.12 -5.03
CA LEU A 207 0.28 11.06 -6.26
C LEU A 207 -0.53 11.60 -7.43
N THR A 208 0.01 12.61 -8.13
CA THR A 208 -0.54 13.11 -9.38
C THR A 208 0.51 13.11 -10.48
N THR A 209 0.08 12.82 -11.71
CA THR A 209 0.96 12.80 -12.87
C THR A 209 0.42 13.76 -13.90
N SER A 210 1.29 14.63 -14.40
CA SER A 210 0.99 15.61 -15.45
C SER A 210 1.26 15.01 -16.83
N SER A 211 0.79 15.67 -17.90
CA SER A 211 0.94 15.20 -19.29
C SER A 211 2.38 15.14 -19.79
N ASP A 212 3.29 15.85 -19.13
CA ASP A 212 4.73 15.89 -19.39
C ASP A 212 5.52 14.83 -18.60
N TYR A 213 4.82 13.84 -18.01
CA TYR A 213 5.40 12.83 -17.11
C TYR A 213 6.05 13.40 -15.85
N THR A 214 5.76 14.65 -15.51
CA THR A 214 6.10 15.21 -14.20
C THR A 214 5.18 14.58 -13.14
N HIS A 215 5.77 13.96 -12.13
CA HIS A 215 5.04 13.43 -10.99
C HIS A 215 5.10 14.43 -9.83
N SER A 216 3.96 14.72 -9.23
CA SER A 216 3.89 15.49 -7.98
C SER A 216 3.34 14.61 -6.87
N ILE A 217 4.09 14.55 -5.77
CA ILE A 217 3.71 13.83 -4.56
C ILE A 217 3.46 14.85 -3.46
N TYR A 218 2.24 14.89 -2.96
CA TYR A 218 1.82 15.77 -1.89
C TYR A 218 1.73 14.96 -0.61
N PHE A 219 2.68 15.11 0.30
CA PHE A 219 2.71 14.37 1.56
C PHE A 219 1.87 15.08 2.64
N SER A 220 1.09 14.28 3.37
CA SER A 220 0.52 14.70 4.65
C SER A 220 1.62 14.81 5.69
N ARG A 221 1.38 15.65 6.69
CA ARG A 221 2.24 15.73 7.88
C ARG A 221 2.27 14.41 8.66
N ASP A 222 1.21 13.63 8.54
CA ASP A 222 0.97 12.39 9.26
C ASP A 222 0.68 11.21 8.31
N SER A 223 0.20 10.08 8.83
CA SER A 223 -0.19 8.91 8.04
C SER A 223 -1.65 8.94 7.54
N LEU A 224 -2.38 10.05 7.73
CA LEU A 224 -3.80 10.15 7.38
C LEU A 224 -4.01 10.60 5.93
N CYS A 225 -4.63 9.74 5.13
CA CYS A 225 -4.94 10.02 3.72
C CYS A 225 -6.30 10.72 3.49
N ASP A 226 -7.20 10.68 4.47
CA ASP A 226 -8.62 11.00 4.28
C ASP A 226 -8.89 12.50 4.01
N ALA A 227 -8.05 13.38 4.56
CA ALA A 227 -8.14 14.83 4.38
C ALA A 227 -7.09 15.40 3.42
N LEU A 228 -6.28 14.55 2.79
CA LEU A 228 -5.12 14.98 2.01
C LEU A 228 -5.54 15.52 0.64
N THR A 229 -5.27 16.81 0.43
CA THR A 229 -5.46 17.53 -0.82
C THR A 229 -4.17 18.23 -1.23
N LYS A 230 -4.07 18.70 -2.49
CA LYS A 230 -2.89 19.44 -2.98
C LYS A 230 -2.58 20.67 -2.12
N ASP A 231 -3.63 21.41 -1.74
CA ASP A 231 -3.48 22.64 -0.95
C ASP A 231 -3.22 22.35 0.53
N GLY A 232 -3.73 21.22 1.05
CA GLY A 232 -3.52 20.77 2.43
C GLY A 232 -2.23 19.99 2.68
N ALA A 233 -1.40 19.77 1.64
CA ALA A 233 -0.13 19.06 1.75
C ALA A 233 0.84 19.79 2.69
N PHE A 234 1.54 19.03 3.53
CA PHE A 234 2.59 19.56 4.41
C PHE A 234 3.93 19.70 3.67
N GLU A 235 4.20 18.77 2.76
CA GLU A 235 5.46 18.66 2.03
C GLU A 235 5.14 18.25 0.59
N THR A 236 5.83 18.83 -0.39
CA THR A 236 5.56 18.60 -1.82
C THR A 236 6.83 18.23 -2.56
N TYR A 237 6.79 17.12 -3.30
CA TYR A 237 7.87 16.67 -4.17
C TYR A 237 7.40 16.82 -5.61
N THR A 238 8.13 17.58 -6.40
CA THR A 238 7.93 17.67 -7.85
C THR A 238 9.08 16.95 -8.53
N LEU A 239 8.74 15.88 -9.25
CA LEU A 239 9.68 14.95 -9.87
C LEU A 239 9.61 15.13 -11.38
N LYS A 240 10.67 15.69 -11.97
CA LYS A 240 10.80 15.77 -13.42
C LYS A 240 11.73 14.67 -13.92
N PRO A 241 11.33 13.91 -14.97
CA PRO A 241 12.19 12.86 -15.50
C PRO A 241 13.51 13.47 -15.96
N VAL A 242 14.62 12.95 -15.44
CA VAL A 242 15.94 13.30 -15.97
C VAL A 242 16.04 12.60 -17.32
N GLN A 243 16.17 13.37 -18.41
CA GLN A 243 16.56 12.78 -19.69
C GLN A 243 17.92 12.11 -19.47
N SER A 244 17.92 10.78 -19.44
CA SER A 244 19.14 10.00 -19.53
C SER A 244 19.90 10.50 -20.74
N GLU A 245 21.14 10.93 -20.55
CA GLU A 245 22.06 11.19 -21.66
C GLU A 245 21.93 10.01 -22.63
N ARG A 246 21.81 10.32 -23.94
CA ARG A 246 21.65 9.30 -24.99
C ARG A 246 22.62 8.16 -24.70
N VAL A 247 22.09 7.04 -24.22
CA VAL A 247 22.91 5.89 -23.92
C VAL A 247 23.49 5.46 -25.26
N ILE A 248 24.80 5.61 -25.40
CA ILE A 248 25.51 5.11 -26.56
C ILE A 248 25.27 3.60 -26.52
N THR A 249 24.69 3.07 -27.60
CA THR A 249 24.40 1.65 -27.77
C THR A 249 25.48 1.10 -28.69
N PRO A 250 26.67 0.74 -28.16
CA PRO A 250 27.80 0.34 -28.99
C PRO A 250 27.64 -1.06 -29.58
N CYS A 251 26.62 -1.82 -29.17
CA CYS A 251 26.43 -3.20 -29.58
C CYS A 251 25.09 -3.41 -30.29
N GLN A 252 25.06 -4.52 -31.04
CA GLN A 252 23.87 -5.07 -31.65
C GLN A 252 23.50 -6.38 -30.94
N PHE A 253 22.21 -6.68 -30.84
CA PHE A 253 21.76 -7.96 -30.30
C PHE A 253 22.36 -9.12 -31.10
N PRO A 254 22.88 -10.17 -30.45
CA PRO A 254 23.45 -11.33 -31.15
C PRO A 254 22.38 -12.10 -31.95
N ASN A 255 22.82 -12.81 -32.99
CA ASN A 255 21.92 -13.60 -33.85
C ASN A 255 21.08 -14.64 -33.09
N TRP A 256 21.57 -15.17 -31.96
CA TRP A 256 20.86 -16.17 -31.17
C TRP A 256 19.67 -15.61 -30.37
N VAL A 257 19.58 -14.28 -30.20
CA VAL A 257 18.45 -13.62 -29.52
C VAL A 257 17.43 -13.07 -30.52
N ARG A 258 17.89 -12.74 -31.74
CA ARG A 258 17.06 -12.13 -32.78
C ARG A 258 15.91 -13.06 -33.18
N GLY A 259 14.72 -12.50 -33.35
CA GLY A 259 13.53 -13.24 -33.72
C GLY A 259 12.24 -12.52 -33.35
N GLU A 260 11.13 -13.08 -33.82
CA GLU A 260 9.79 -12.70 -33.38
C GLU A 260 9.30 -13.74 -32.37
N TYR A 261 8.84 -13.28 -31.22
CA TYR A 261 8.30 -14.09 -30.14
C TYR A 261 6.90 -13.58 -29.79
N ASP A 262 6.12 -14.35 -29.02
CA ASP A 262 4.70 -14.09 -28.76
C ASP A 262 4.40 -12.68 -28.22
N THR A 263 5.30 -12.11 -27.41
CA THR A 263 5.10 -10.80 -26.75
C THR A 263 6.25 -9.82 -26.99
N LEU A 264 7.25 -10.19 -27.78
CA LEU A 264 8.44 -9.36 -28.01
C LEU A 264 9.06 -9.62 -29.39
N THR A 265 9.58 -8.57 -30.01
CA THR A 265 10.34 -8.64 -31.27
C THR A 265 11.76 -8.18 -31.01
N VAL A 266 12.75 -8.96 -31.47
CA VAL A 266 14.19 -8.63 -31.33
C VAL A 266 14.85 -8.54 -32.69
N THR A 267 15.32 -7.34 -33.03
CA THR A 267 16.14 -7.05 -34.21
C THR A 267 17.62 -6.90 -33.83
N ALA A 268 18.47 -6.55 -34.80
CA ALA A 268 19.87 -6.23 -34.50
C ALA A 268 20.01 -5.01 -33.58
N ASP A 269 19.11 -4.03 -33.70
CA ASP A 269 19.29 -2.71 -33.08
C ASP A 269 18.33 -2.46 -31.91
N TRP A 270 17.19 -3.14 -31.88
CA TRP A 270 16.16 -2.95 -30.87
C TRP A 270 15.41 -4.23 -30.49
N LEU A 271 14.93 -4.26 -29.25
CA LEU A 271 13.99 -5.22 -28.70
C LEU A 271 12.73 -4.45 -28.29
N GLU A 272 11.56 -4.80 -28.82
CA GLU A 272 10.28 -4.12 -28.53
C GLU A 272 9.34 -5.10 -27.83
N TYR A 273 8.71 -4.66 -26.73
CA TYR A 273 7.70 -5.43 -26.01
C TYR A 273 6.65 -4.51 -25.40
N ALA A 274 5.44 -5.05 -25.16
CA ALA A 274 4.39 -4.35 -24.45
C ALA A 274 4.49 -4.62 -22.95
N GLN A 275 4.47 -3.57 -22.12
CA GLN A 275 4.33 -3.76 -20.67
C GLN A 275 2.94 -4.33 -20.33
N ILE A 276 2.90 -5.36 -19.48
CA ILE A 276 1.66 -5.99 -19.03
C ILE A 276 0.98 -5.06 -18.02
N GLY A 277 -0.02 -4.31 -18.48
CA GLY A 277 -0.81 -3.37 -17.67
C GLY A 277 -1.71 -2.49 -18.56
N GLN A 278 -2.86 -2.04 -18.06
CA GLN A 278 -3.84 -1.26 -18.85
C GLN A 278 -3.24 0.05 -19.37
N GLY A 279 -3.13 0.16 -20.70
CA GLY A 279 -2.56 1.31 -21.41
C GLY A 279 -1.19 1.01 -22.02
N THR A 280 -1.09 -0.04 -22.83
CA THR A 280 0.15 -0.63 -23.35
C THR A 280 0.98 0.37 -24.16
N VAL A 281 1.87 1.09 -23.49
CA VAL A 281 2.96 1.83 -24.14
C VAL A 281 4.03 0.80 -24.53
N ALA A 282 4.41 0.80 -25.81
CA ALA A 282 5.47 -0.08 -26.30
C ALA A 282 6.81 0.37 -25.72
N VAL A 283 7.58 -0.57 -25.16
CA VAL A 283 8.93 -0.32 -24.65
C VAL A 283 9.93 -0.81 -25.67
N ILE A 284 10.84 0.08 -26.09
CA ILE A 284 11.98 -0.22 -26.95
C ILE A 284 13.23 -0.31 -26.10
N SER A 285 13.97 -1.39 -26.28
CA SER A 285 15.24 -1.65 -25.60
C SER A 285 16.38 -1.74 -26.61
N ARG A 286 17.53 -1.14 -26.31
CA ARG A 286 18.73 -1.17 -27.13
C ARG A 286 19.89 -1.83 -26.39
N CYS A 287 20.77 -2.52 -27.12
CA CYS A 287 21.93 -3.17 -26.54
C CYS A 287 22.98 -2.16 -26.07
N VAL A 288 23.45 -2.31 -24.83
CA VAL A 288 24.53 -1.48 -24.24
C VAL A 288 25.82 -2.27 -24.11
N HIS A 289 25.75 -3.53 -23.66
CA HIS A 289 26.93 -4.40 -23.49
C HIS A 289 26.54 -5.88 -23.59
N ILE A 290 27.46 -6.71 -24.08
CA ILE A 290 27.30 -8.17 -24.19
C ILE A 290 28.44 -8.83 -23.41
N SER A 291 28.09 -9.67 -22.44
CA SER A 291 29.07 -10.47 -21.68
C SER A 291 28.64 -11.93 -21.73
N GLU A 292 29.30 -12.70 -22.60
CA GLU A 292 29.04 -14.14 -22.82
C GLU A 292 27.55 -14.44 -23.09
N ASP A 293 26.80 -14.82 -22.06
CA ASP A 293 25.39 -15.20 -22.08
C ASP A 293 24.43 -14.09 -21.60
N ARG A 294 24.95 -12.93 -21.19
CA ARG A 294 24.17 -11.81 -20.64
C ARG A 294 24.21 -10.58 -21.53
N LEU A 295 23.04 -9.96 -21.66
CA LEU A 295 22.84 -8.70 -22.37
C LEU A 295 22.47 -7.60 -21.39
N LEU A 296 23.25 -6.51 -21.40
CA LEU A 296 22.83 -5.26 -20.78
C LEU A 296 22.05 -4.45 -21.81
N VAL A 297 20.82 -4.09 -21.48
CA VAL A 297 19.94 -3.33 -22.36
C VAL A 297 19.49 -2.03 -21.69
N TYR A 298 19.37 -0.97 -22.49
CA TYR A 298 18.76 0.30 -22.10
C TYR A 298 17.36 0.36 -22.69
N SER A 299 16.34 0.62 -21.88
CA SER A 299 14.93 0.60 -22.31
C SER A 299 14.31 1.99 -22.20
N GLU A 300 13.50 2.37 -23.19
CA GLU A 300 12.72 3.60 -23.22
C GLU A 300 11.29 3.31 -23.69
N THR A 301 10.31 4.03 -23.13
CA THR A 301 8.93 4.00 -23.62
C THR A 301 8.80 4.82 -24.89
N LYS A 302 8.08 4.29 -25.88
CA LYS A 302 7.83 4.93 -27.18
C LYS A 302 6.73 5.99 -27.11
#